data_AF-A5UZM2-F1
#
_entry.id   AF-A5UZM2-F1
#
_cell.length_a   1.000
_cell.length_b   1.000
_cell.length_c   1.000
_cell.angle_alpha   90.00
_cell.angle_beta   90.00
_cell.angle_gamma   90.00
#
_symmetry.space_group_name_H-M   'P 1'
#
loop_
_entity.id
_entity.type
_entity.pdbx_description
1 polymer ?
#
loop_
_entity_poly.entity_id
_entity_poly.type
_entity_poly.pdbx_seq_one_letter_code
_entity_poly.pdbx_strand_id
1 'polypeptide(L)'
;MQFYCPVCFAEVAADERDAPCRVCGARAEEWQRRDYTERLIHALRHPNPEVRMGAIISLGNRRDPRAALPLAECALAHPIDVVQALAIVRALHAILPAPERETALDMLAAHPARAVRRAVARMRSEP
;
A
#
# COMPACT_ATOMS: atom_id res chain seq x y z
N MET A 1 -15.80 11.43 -12.45
CA MET A 1 -14.53 10.81 -12.05
C MET A 1 -13.80 11.80 -11.16
N GLN A 2 -13.45 11.41 -9.93
CA GLN A 2 -12.69 12.28 -9.01
C GLN A 2 -11.20 12.14 -9.31
N PHE A 3 -10.46 13.25 -9.25
CA PHE A 3 -9.02 13.28 -9.45
C PHE A 3 -8.34 13.77 -8.19
N TYR A 4 -7.15 13.25 -7.95
CA TYR A 4 -6.39 13.53 -6.75
C TYR A 4 -4.97 13.92 -7.13
N CYS A 5 -4.40 14.87 -6.40
CA CYS A 5 -2.98 15.14 -6.45
C CYS A 5 -2.23 13.86 -6.03
N PRO A 6 -1.29 13.35 -6.83
CA PRO A 6 -0.66 12.07 -6.53
C PRO A 6 0.38 12.13 -5.38
N VAL A 7 0.58 13.33 -4.79
CA VAL A 7 1.54 13.59 -3.71
C VAL A 7 0.86 13.89 -2.38
N CYS A 8 -0.19 14.72 -2.38
CA CYS A 8 -0.88 15.10 -1.14
C CYS A 8 -2.31 14.58 -1.04
N PHE A 9 -2.82 13.93 -2.09
CA PHE A 9 -4.20 13.41 -2.18
C PHE A 9 -5.30 14.45 -2.02
N ALA A 10 -5.00 15.74 -2.19
CA ALA A 10 -6.03 16.76 -2.34
C ALA A 10 -6.83 16.49 -3.62
N GLU A 11 -8.15 16.69 -3.57
CA GLU A 11 -9.00 16.62 -4.76
C GLU A 11 -8.61 17.72 -5.76
N VAL A 12 -8.60 17.38 -7.03
CA VAL A 12 -8.23 18.25 -8.15
C VAL A 12 -9.35 18.25 -9.17
N ALA A 13 -9.71 19.42 -9.67
CA ALA A 13 -10.69 19.54 -10.74
C ALA A 13 -10.15 18.90 -12.04
N ALA A 14 -11.05 18.43 -12.90
CA ALA A 14 -10.68 17.71 -14.11
C ALA A 14 -9.82 18.54 -15.08
N ASP A 15 -10.07 19.84 -15.16
CA ASP A 15 -9.34 20.83 -15.94
C ASP A 15 -8.02 21.28 -15.30
N GLU A 16 -7.76 20.91 -14.05
CA GLU A 16 -6.59 21.34 -13.28
C GLU A 16 -5.56 20.22 -13.05
N ARG A 17 -5.75 19.04 -13.66
CA ARG A 17 -4.93 17.84 -13.40
C ARG A 17 -3.45 17.98 -13.77
N ASP A 18 -3.18 18.78 -14.80
CA ASP A 18 -1.84 19.04 -15.33
C ASP A 18 -1.25 20.35 -14.75
N ALA A 19 -2.04 21.09 -13.97
CA ALA A 19 -1.58 22.27 -13.26
C ALA A 19 -0.84 21.86 -11.96
N PRO A 20 0.08 22.70 -11.45
CA PRO A 20 0.63 22.51 -10.12
C PRO A 20 -0.48 22.42 -9.07
N CYS A 21 -0.38 21.45 -8.17
CA CYS A 21 -1.36 21.27 -7.12
C CYS A 21 -1.48 22.53 -6.25
N ARG A 22 -2.70 23.02 -6.03
CA ARG A 22 -2.95 24.21 -5.20
C ARG A 22 -2.62 24.03 -3.72
N VAL A 23 -2.50 22.79 -3.25
CA VAL A 23 -2.23 22.47 -1.84
C VAL A 23 -0.73 22.28 -1.59
N CYS A 24 -0.04 21.48 -2.39
CA CYS A 24 1.37 21.15 -2.16
C CYS A 24 2.34 21.64 -3.25
N GLY A 25 1.85 22.27 -4.32
CA GLY A 25 2.66 22.77 -5.44
C GLY A 25 3.18 21.70 -6.40
N ALA A 26 2.95 20.41 -6.11
CA ALA A 26 3.50 19.33 -6.93
C ALA A 26 2.88 19.27 -8.33
N ARG A 27 3.69 18.91 -9.32
CA ARG A 27 3.24 18.60 -10.68
C ARG A 27 3.06 17.09 -10.87
N ALA A 28 1.93 16.69 -11.45
CA ALA A 28 1.61 15.29 -11.64
C ALA A 28 2.64 14.58 -12.55
N GLU A 29 3.12 15.25 -13.59
CA GLU A 29 4.07 14.68 -14.55
C GLU A 29 5.44 14.41 -13.91
N GLU A 30 5.89 15.29 -13.00
CA GLU A 30 7.13 15.10 -12.26
C GLU A 30 7.02 13.91 -11.31
N TRP A 31 5.87 13.77 -10.64
CA TRP A 31 5.61 12.62 -9.79
C TRP A 31 5.64 11.31 -10.59
N GLN A 32 5.01 11.28 -11.78
CA GLN A 32 4.94 10.07 -12.63
C GLN A 32 6.31 9.53 -13.05
N ARG A 33 7.34 10.39 -13.12
CA ARG A 33 8.73 9.99 -13.45
C ARG A 33 9.44 9.26 -12.33
N ARG A 34 8.89 9.26 -11.11
CA ARG A 34 9.44 8.49 -9.98
C ARG A 34 9.28 6.99 -10.21
N ASP A 35 10.14 6.25 -9.52
CA ASP A 35 10.10 4.80 -9.53
C ASP A 35 8.69 4.28 -9.20
N TYR A 36 8.24 3.30 -9.97
CA TYR A 36 6.86 2.82 -9.88
C TYR A 36 6.56 2.17 -8.53
N THR A 37 7.53 1.49 -7.89
CA THR A 37 7.36 0.98 -6.52
C THR A 37 7.13 2.09 -5.54
N GLU A 38 7.92 3.16 -5.60
CA GLU A 38 7.82 4.27 -4.67
C GLU A 38 6.45 4.95 -4.77
N ARG A 39 5.95 5.09 -6.00
CA ARG A 39 4.60 5.62 -6.24
C ARG A 39 3.51 4.73 -5.64
N LEU A 40 3.62 3.40 -5.78
CA LEU A 40 2.66 2.46 -5.21
C LEU A 40 2.74 2.41 -3.68
N ILE A 41 3.95 2.42 -3.10
CA ILE A 41 4.17 2.54 -1.65
C ILE A 41 3.51 3.83 -1.14
N HIS A 42 3.68 4.94 -1.85
CA HIS A 42 3.03 6.20 -1.48
C HIS A 42 1.50 6.09 -1.51
N ALA A 43 0.94 5.44 -2.53
CA ALA A 43 -0.50 5.24 -2.68
C ALA A 43 -1.16 4.40 -1.57
N LEU A 44 -0.39 3.64 -0.78
CA LEU A 44 -0.91 2.97 0.43
C LEU A 44 -1.46 3.95 1.49
N ARG A 45 -1.11 5.24 1.40
CA ARG A 45 -1.61 6.30 2.29
C ARG A 45 -2.83 7.03 1.73
N HIS A 46 -3.34 6.61 0.57
CA HIS A 46 -4.45 7.31 -0.07
C HIS A 46 -5.73 7.23 0.79
N PRO A 47 -6.51 8.32 0.92
CA PRO A 47 -7.73 8.32 1.75
C PRO A 47 -8.79 7.34 1.22
N ASN A 48 -8.92 7.25 -0.10
CA ASN A 48 -9.82 6.29 -0.75
C ASN A 48 -9.31 4.83 -0.59
N PRO A 49 -10.08 3.93 0.06
CA PRO A 49 -9.70 2.53 0.25
C PRO A 49 -9.53 1.75 -1.06
N GLU A 50 -10.28 2.06 -2.11
CA GLU A 50 -10.13 1.37 -3.41
C GLU A 50 -8.76 1.63 -4.03
N VAL A 51 -8.24 2.86 -3.89
CA VAL A 51 -6.89 3.21 -4.34
C VAL A 51 -5.84 2.45 -3.54
N ARG A 52 -6.00 2.34 -2.21
CA ARG A 52 -5.11 1.53 -1.37
C ARG A 52 -5.14 0.06 -1.80
N MET A 53 -6.32 -0.51 -2.03
CA MET A 53 -6.46 -1.90 -2.49
C MET A 53 -5.73 -2.13 -3.82
N GLY A 54 -5.89 -1.23 -4.79
CA GLY A 54 -5.14 -1.27 -6.04
C GLY A 54 -3.63 -1.24 -5.84
N ALA A 55 -3.14 -0.41 -4.91
CA ALA A 55 -1.72 -0.36 -4.55
C ALA A 55 -1.23 -1.67 -3.90
N ILE A 56 -1.97 -2.21 -2.94
CA ILE A 56 -1.66 -3.49 -2.26
C ILE A 56 -1.48 -4.62 -3.28
N ILE A 57 -2.44 -4.78 -4.19
CA ILE A 57 -2.41 -5.82 -5.23
C ILE A 57 -1.20 -5.61 -6.17
N SER A 58 -0.99 -4.37 -6.62
CA SER A 58 0.10 -4.04 -7.54
C SER A 58 1.49 -4.25 -6.92
N LEU A 59 1.64 -3.96 -5.62
CA LEU A 59 2.87 -4.22 -4.89
C LEU A 59 3.16 -5.72 -4.74
N GLY A 60 2.13 -6.52 -4.42
CA GLY A 60 2.25 -7.98 -4.38
C GLY A 60 2.68 -8.57 -5.74
N ASN A 61 2.09 -8.09 -6.84
CA ASN A 61 2.47 -8.51 -8.19
C ASN A 61 3.90 -8.14 -8.57
N ARG A 62 4.40 -7.00 -8.06
CA ARG A 62 5.77 -6.54 -8.29
C ARG A 62 6.83 -7.30 -7.49
N ARG A 63 6.43 -7.94 -6.38
CA ARG A 63 7.29 -8.78 -5.52
C ARG A 63 8.55 -8.11 -4.96
N ASP A 64 8.57 -6.78 -4.93
CA ASP A 64 9.70 -5.96 -4.49
C ASP A 64 9.79 -5.94 -2.95
N PRO A 65 10.90 -6.38 -2.34
CA PRO A 65 11.07 -6.39 -0.88
C PRO A 65 10.84 -5.03 -0.22
N ARG A 66 11.10 -3.91 -0.91
CA ARG A 66 10.89 -2.54 -0.39
C ARG A 66 9.43 -2.28 0.01
N ALA A 67 8.48 -3.06 -0.51
CA ALA A 67 7.07 -2.92 -0.21
C ALA A 67 6.64 -3.58 1.10
N ALA A 68 7.44 -4.48 1.68
CA ALA A 68 7.00 -5.32 2.79
C ALA A 68 6.60 -4.52 4.03
N LEU A 69 7.49 -3.65 4.53
CA LEU A 69 7.20 -2.83 5.71
C LEU A 69 6.05 -1.85 5.47
N PRO A 70 6.01 -1.07 4.36
CA PRO A 70 4.86 -0.20 4.08
C PRO A 70 3.51 -0.92 3.99
N LEU A 71 3.48 -2.16 3.48
CA LEU A 71 2.26 -2.96 3.47
C LEU A 71 1.80 -3.29 4.89
N ALA A 72 2.70 -3.71 5.78
CA ALA A 72 2.34 -3.99 7.17
C ALA A 72 1.88 -2.72 7.90
N GLU A 73 2.57 -1.59 7.71
CA GLU A 73 2.17 -0.28 8.25
C GLU A 73 0.77 0.13 7.79
N CYS A 74 0.44 -0.09 6.51
CA CYS A 74 -0.89 0.20 5.96
C CYS A 74 -1.99 -0.60 6.67
N ALA A 75 -1.79 -1.89 6.91
CA ALA A 75 -2.74 -2.72 7.66
C ALA A 75 -2.91 -2.23 9.11
N LEU A 76 -1.81 -1.83 9.77
CA LEU A 76 -1.84 -1.34 11.15
C LEU A 76 -2.45 0.06 11.28
N ALA A 77 -2.32 0.91 10.26
CA ALA A 77 -2.97 2.22 10.20
C ALA A 77 -4.48 2.11 9.96
N HIS A 78 -4.94 1.01 9.36
CA HIS A 78 -6.34 0.73 9.06
C HIS A 78 -6.81 -0.61 9.65
N PRO A 79 -6.73 -0.81 10.99
CA PRO A 79 -6.87 -2.12 11.62
C PRO A 79 -8.28 -2.72 11.53
N ILE A 80 -9.28 -1.89 11.24
CA ILE A 80 -10.68 -2.30 11.03
C ILE A 80 -10.88 -2.88 9.62
N ASP A 81 -10.06 -2.50 8.64
CA ASP A 81 -10.14 -2.98 7.26
C ASP A 81 -9.46 -4.35 7.13
N VAL A 82 -10.14 -5.37 7.64
CA VAL A 82 -9.67 -6.76 7.61
C VAL A 82 -9.49 -7.27 6.17
N VAL A 83 -10.24 -6.75 5.21
CA VAL A 83 -10.15 -7.14 3.80
C VAL A 83 -8.81 -6.70 3.21
N GLN A 84 -8.42 -5.43 3.41
CA GLN A 84 -7.10 -4.92 3.02
C GLN A 84 -5.98 -5.64 3.76
N ALA A 85 -6.12 -5.86 5.08
CA ALA A 85 -5.10 -6.56 5.85
C ALA A 85 -4.87 -8.01 5.37
N LEU A 86 -5.93 -8.74 4.99
CA LEU A 86 -5.78 -10.08 4.41
C LEU A 86 -5.19 -10.04 2.99
N ALA A 87 -5.50 -9.01 2.20
CA ALA A 87 -4.86 -8.80 0.90
C ALA A 87 -3.36 -8.48 1.06
N ILE A 88 -2.99 -7.71 2.09
CA ILE A 88 -1.62 -7.42 2.47
C ILE A 88 -0.86 -8.69 2.84
N VAL A 89 -1.43 -9.59 3.65
CA VAL A 89 -0.78 -10.88 3.96
C VAL A 89 -0.52 -11.70 2.68
N ARG A 90 -1.47 -11.72 1.73
CA ARG A 90 -1.26 -12.37 0.42
C ARG A 90 -0.18 -11.68 -0.42
N ALA A 91 -0.12 -10.35 -0.40
CA ALA A 91 0.91 -9.59 -1.09
C ALA A 91 2.30 -9.86 -0.50
N LEU A 92 2.41 -9.93 0.84
CA LEU A 92 3.64 -10.32 1.52
C LEU A 92 4.08 -11.73 1.15
N HIS A 93 3.15 -12.68 1.00
CA HIS A 93 3.48 -14.03 0.52
C HIS A 93 4.10 -14.03 -0.89
N ALA A 94 3.63 -13.15 -1.78
CA ALA A 94 4.17 -13.02 -3.13
C ALA A 94 5.51 -12.27 -3.19
N ILE A 95 5.82 -11.42 -2.21
CA ILE A 95 7.09 -10.68 -2.13
C ILE A 95 8.26 -11.65 -1.93
N LEU A 96 9.37 -11.35 -2.62
CA LEU A 96 10.60 -12.15 -2.53
C LEU A 96 11.05 -12.28 -1.07
N PRO A 97 11.56 -13.46 -0.65
CA PRO A 97 12.10 -13.64 0.68
C PRO A 97 13.19 -12.63 1.01
N ALA A 98 12.97 -11.85 2.07
CA ALA A 98 13.88 -10.83 2.56
C ALA A 98 13.60 -10.56 4.06
N PRO A 99 14.57 -10.05 4.84
CA PRO A 99 14.37 -9.73 6.25
C PRO A 99 13.18 -8.78 6.50
N GLU A 100 12.93 -7.85 5.58
CA GLU A 100 11.82 -6.90 5.64
C GLU A 100 10.47 -7.59 5.57
N ARG A 101 10.38 -8.68 4.79
CA ARG A 101 9.17 -9.49 4.68
C ARG A 101 8.87 -10.20 5.99
N GLU A 102 9.87 -10.82 6.61
CA GLU A 102 9.69 -11.50 7.89
C GLU A 102 9.33 -10.51 9.00
N THR A 103 9.98 -9.35 9.03
CA THR A 103 9.65 -8.24 9.94
C THR A 103 8.20 -7.78 9.76
N ALA A 104 7.75 -7.59 8.53
CA ALA A 104 6.38 -7.23 8.23
C ALA A 104 5.37 -8.30 8.71
N LEU A 105 5.70 -9.59 8.57
CA LEU A 105 4.86 -10.68 9.06
C LEU A 105 4.80 -10.72 10.59
N ASP A 106 5.91 -10.45 11.28
CA ASP A 106 5.92 -10.35 12.75
C ASP A 106 5.03 -9.21 13.25
N MET A 107 5.07 -8.05 12.58
CA MET A 107 4.16 -6.95 12.87
C MET A 107 2.69 -7.38 12.74
N LEU A 108 2.34 -8.11 11.67
CA LEU A 108 0.97 -8.57 11.43
C LEU A 108 0.55 -9.77 12.28
N ALA A 109 1.51 -10.53 12.83
CA ALA A 109 1.24 -11.56 13.82
C ALA A 109 0.65 -10.96 15.12
N ALA A 110 0.90 -9.68 15.40
CA ALA A 110 0.32 -8.92 16.51
C ALA A 110 -0.95 -8.12 16.13
N HIS A 111 -1.44 -8.21 14.88
CA HIS A 111 -2.57 -7.42 14.40
C HIS A 111 -3.85 -7.65 15.25
N PRO A 112 -4.66 -6.61 15.55
CA PRO A 112 -5.83 -6.73 16.43
C PRO A 112 -6.88 -7.73 15.91
N ALA A 113 -7.11 -7.79 14.61
CA ALA A 113 -8.01 -8.76 14.00
C ALA A 113 -7.44 -10.20 14.01
N ARG A 114 -8.14 -11.12 14.68
CA ARG A 114 -7.77 -12.55 14.75
C ARG A 114 -7.62 -13.21 13.38
N ALA A 115 -8.43 -12.81 12.40
CA ALA A 115 -8.36 -13.34 11.04
C ALA A 115 -6.99 -13.09 10.38
N VAL A 116 -6.41 -11.91 10.61
CA VAL A 116 -5.10 -11.51 10.07
C VAL A 116 -3.99 -12.32 10.73
N ARG A 117 -4.00 -12.44 12.06
CA ARG A 117 -3.02 -13.28 12.79
C ARG A 117 -3.03 -14.73 12.30
N ARG A 118 -4.22 -15.30 12.07
CA ARG A 118 -4.37 -16.66 11.52
C ARG A 118 -3.92 -16.77 10.06
N ALA A 119 -4.01 -15.70 9.27
CA ALA A 119 -3.50 -15.70 7.91
C ALA A 119 -1.96 -15.72 7.89
N VAL A 120 -1.31 -14.92 8.74
CA VAL A 120 0.16 -14.93 8.91
C VAL A 120 0.65 -16.31 9.36
N ALA A 121 0.00 -16.90 10.38
CA ALA A 121 0.38 -18.24 10.86
C ALA A 121 0.26 -19.31 9.77
N ARG A 122 -0.78 -19.26 8.93
CA ARG A 122 -0.95 -20.19 7.80
C ARG A 122 0.12 -20.01 6.74
N MET A 123 0.40 -18.77 6.35
CA MET A 123 1.46 -18.46 5.40
C MET A 123 2.82 -19.03 5.84
N ARG A 124 3.15 -18.96 7.14
CA ARG A 124 4.40 -19.52 7.68
C ARG A 124 4.46 -21.05 7.74
N SER A 125 3.29 -21.70 7.69
CA SER A 125 3.18 -23.17 7.70
C SER A 125 3.08 -23.77 6.30
N GLU A 126 2.88 -22.96 5.27
CA GLU A 126 2.87 -23.39 3.88
C GLU A 126 4.32 -23.51 3.38
N PRO A 127 4.71 -24.65 2.78
CA PRO A 127 6.08 -24.91 2.32
C PRO A 127 6.47 -24.11 1.07
#